data_AF-A0A0D3FYK4-F1
#
_entry.id   AF-A0A0D3FYK4-F1
#
_cell.length_a   1.000
_cell.length_b   1.000
_cell.length_c   1.000
_cell.angle_alpha   90.00
_cell.angle_beta   90.00
_cell.angle_gamma   90.00
#
_symmetry.space_group_name_H-M   'P 1'
#
loop_
_entity.id
_entity.type
_entity.pdbx_description
1 polymer ?
#
loop_
_entity_poly.entity_id
_entity_poly.type
_entity_poly.pdbx_seq_one_letter_code
_entity_poly.pdbx_strand_id
1 'polypeptide(L)'
;MQPPCLGACSGGLALPVHRYHRLSSASRATVSCAAAAGGGKASPRGKENVWSGKDAAGSRVLVSGAMLVEVETVLQTQEPVIKPSWDTFASSLSGVWKGVGAVFSPITAEMEPVGVGSKQEYLYDCYTLSHIEKHADNNYGSVIRRKTNWVQLNPHGEAEKQSAGYDSGDQYNYSDKRTLDLPAHESFDLKKSDVLDEDSIAQEPGIDGSYSRGPVDLAIGEFDESKYFISPTYKFEQCLVKGCHKRLRIVHTIELNEGGANIQIVRIAVYEEKWVSPAHIHVEDDTPVDVKPLSQRKRTKPSDLTGSWKVYEVSATPIFSEERQEIEGGALFVYLCMETVKKRSLPESSVFFGEEEMLDMQDVTMLWLPGGVTAYVDVDKDGILCIGVGWYSDEGINMVMERDYGTDGKLRDVRWKTEVKRRWNQPVLP
;
A
#
# COMPACT_ATOMS: atom_id res chain seq x y z
N MET A 1 33.82 50.40 20.84
CA MET A 1 32.65 50.74 20.01
C MET A 1 31.62 49.64 20.14
N GLN A 2 30.72 49.79 21.12
CA GLN A 2 29.30 49.37 21.08
C GLN A 2 28.51 50.57 20.50
N PRO A 3 27.25 50.47 19.99
CA PRO A 3 26.08 49.70 20.49
C PRO A 3 25.16 49.19 19.31
N PRO A 4 23.83 48.90 19.42
CA PRO A 4 22.92 48.94 20.59
C PRO A 4 21.95 47.75 20.78
N CYS A 5 21.30 47.82 21.95
CA CYS A 5 20.26 46.95 22.51
C CYS A 5 18.83 47.52 22.28
N LEU A 6 17.84 46.69 22.65
CA LEU A 6 16.47 46.95 23.14
C LEU A 6 15.28 46.81 22.17
N GLY A 7 14.30 46.00 22.61
CA GLY A 7 12.94 45.97 22.08
C GLY A 7 12.11 44.77 22.52
N ALA A 8 11.90 44.57 23.82
CA ALA A 8 10.83 43.70 24.32
C ALA A 8 9.53 44.51 24.41
N CYS A 9 8.46 44.04 23.78
CA CYS A 9 7.08 44.39 24.10
C CYS A 9 6.18 43.15 23.92
N SER A 10 5.40 42.92 24.96
CA SER A 10 4.48 41.84 25.27
C SER A 10 3.14 41.90 24.55
N GLY A 11 2.49 40.74 24.41
CA GLY A 11 1.03 40.60 24.49
C GLY A 11 0.36 39.96 23.26
N GLY A 12 -0.26 38.79 23.43
CA GLY A 12 -1.14 38.23 22.39
C GLY A 12 -1.53 36.76 22.56
N LEU A 13 -2.42 36.49 23.50
CA LEU A 13 -3.44 35.43 23.48
C LEU A 13 -3.01 33.99 23.12
N ALA A 14 -2.85 33.17 24.17
CA ALA A 14 -2.90 31.72 24.07
C ALA A 14 -4.28 31.29 23.54
N LEU A 15 -4.30 30.73 22.33
CA LEU A 15 -5.45 29.98 21.81
C LEU A 15 -5.38 28.55 22.37
N PRO A 16 -6.50 27.96 22.82
CA PRO A 16 -6.51 26.61 23.33
C PRO A 16 -6.29 25.63 22.16
N VAL A 17 -5.13 25.00 22.11
CA VAL A 17 -4.91 23.83 21.26
C VAL A 17 -5.67 22.68 21.90
N HIS A 18 -6.78 22.28 21.28
CA HIS A 18 -7.49 21.07 21.67
C HIS A 18 -6.55 19.86 21.50
N ARG A 19 -6.12 19.32 22.63
CA ARG A 19 -5.43 18.03 22.70
C ARG A 19 -6.40 16.93 22.28
N TYR A 20 -6.26 16.42 21.07
CA TYR A 20 -6.80 15.11 20.72
C TYR A 20 -5.84 14.03 21.24
N HIS A 21 -6.11 13.53 22.44
CA HIS A 21 -5.57 12.25 22.88
C HIS A 21 -6.40 11.13 22.22
N ARG A 22 -5.88 10.47 21.18
CA ARG A 22 -6.51 9.24 20.64
C ARG A 22 -5.84 8.03 21.29
N LEU A 23 -6.50 7.51 22.32
CA LEU A 23 -6.28 6.15 22.83
C LEU A 23 -6.99 5.19 21.87
N SER A 24 -6.20 4.37 21.17
CA SER A 24 -6.71 3.23 20.41
C SER A 24 -7.10 2.11 21.37
N SER A 25 -8.28 2.20 21.98
CA SER A 25 -8.95 1.03 22.56
C SER A 25 -9.80 0.39 21.46
N ALA A 26 -9.44 -0.85 21.12
CA ALA A 26 -10.24 -1.73 20.29
C ALA A 26 -11.34 -2.34 21.15
N SER A 27 -12.57 -1.89 20.94
CA SER A 27 -13.79 -2.60 21.32
C SER A 27 -14.81 -2.29 20.23
N ARG A 28 -14.99 -3.22 19.30
CA ARG A 28 -15.95 -3.14 18.19
C ARG A 28 -17.36 -3.04 18.75
N ALA A 29 -18.08 -1.98 18.41
CA ALA A 29 -19.53 -1.91 18.49
C ALA A 29 -20.04 -1.92 17.05
N THR A 30 -20.84 -2.92 16.71
CA THR A 30 -21.58 -3.03 15.47
C THR A 30 -22.59 -1.89 15.38
N VAL A 31 -22.49 -1.03 14.37
CA VAL A 31 -23.51 -0.03 14.06
C VAL A 31 -24.24 -0.48 12.80
N SER A 32 -25.43 -1.05 13.01
CA SER A 32 -26.43 -1.16 11.95
C SER A 32 -27.34 0.06 12.03
N CYS A 33 -27.40 0.84 10.95
CA CYS A 33 -28.44 1.85 10.78
C CYS A 33 -29.63 1.19 10.09
N ALA A 34 -30.55 0.62 10.88
CA ALA A 34 -31.85 0.19 10.37
C ALA A 34 -32.96 0.69 11.30
N ALA A 35 -33.94 1.35 10.68
CA ALA A 35 -35.09 1.97 11.31
C ALA A 35 -35.96 0.97 12.08
N ALA A 36 -36.59 1.47 13.15
CA ALA A 36 -37.43 0.74 14.08
C ALA A 36 -38.65 0.06 13.43
N ALA A 37 -38.83 -1.24 13.68
CA ALA A 37 -40.14 -1.89 13.87
C ALA A 37 -40.01 -3.34 14.37
N GLY A 38 -40.72 -3.68 15.47
CA GLY A 38 -41.27 -5.03 15.70
C GLY A 38 -40.41 -6.03 16.48
N GLY A 39 -40.82 -6.33 17.73
CA GLY A 39 -40.12 -7.22 18.65
C GLY A 39 -40.27 -8.73 18.41
N GLY A 40 -39.38 -9.52 19.01
CA GLY A 40 -39.45 -10.98 19.06
C GLY A 40 -38.37 -11.60 19.96
N LYS A 41 -38.81 -12.21 21.05
CA LYS A 41 -38.11 -12.84 22.19
C LYS A 41 -36.83 -13.67 21.91
N ALA A 42 -35.87 -13.55 22.82
CA ALA A 42 -34.75 -14.48 23.05
C ALA A 42 -35.17 -15.76 23.80
N SER A 43 -34.49 -16.88 23.54
CA SER A 43 -34.38 -18.06 24.42
C SER A 43 -33.12 -18.91 24.08
N PRO A 44 -32.51 -19.64 25.04
CA PRO A 44 -31.07 -19.95 25.01
C PRO A 44 -30.70 -21.46 24.96
N ARG A 45 -29.39 -21.70 24.77
CA ARG A 45 -28.55 -22.90 25.06
C ARG A 45 -28.52 -24.08 24.07
N GLY A 46 -27.32 -24.31 23.54
CA GLY A 46 -26.55 -25.52 23.84
C GLY A 46 -26.20 -26.45 22.67
N LYS A 47 -24.91 -26.52 22.31
CA LYS A 47 -24.01 -27.67 22.52
C LYS A 47 -22.75 -27.54 21.67
N GLU A 48 -21.61 -27.74 22.33
CA GLU A 48 -20.31 -28.00 21.70
C GLU A 48 -20.43 -29.18 20.74
N ASN A 49 -20.09 -28.97 19.47
CA ASN A 49 -19.68 -30.02 18.57
C ASN A 49 -18.33 -29.60 17.97
N VAL A 50 -17.26 -30.14 18.52
CA VAL A 50 -15.93 -30.12 17.92
C VAL A 50 -15.99 -31.02 16.69
N TRP A 51 -16.19 -30.41 15.52
CA TRP A 51 -15.91 -31.05 14.24
C TRP A 51 -14.63 -30.45 13.66
N SER A 52 -13.56 -31.23 13.75
CA SER A 52 -12.35 -31.08 12.96
C SER A 52 -12.68 -31.29 11.48
N GLY A 53 -13.02 -30.21 10.78
CA GLY A 53 -13.21 -30.19 9.34
C GLY A 53 -11.85 -30.29 8.65
N LYS A 54 -11.69 -31.32 7.81
CA LYS A 54 -10.54 -31.49 6.92
C LYS A 54 -10.41 -30.29 6.00
N ASP A 55 -9.16 -29.88 5.75
CA ASP A 55 -8.78 -28.95 4.71
C ASP A 55 -9.46 -29.33 3.37
N ALA A 56 -10.41 -28.52 2.92
CA ALA A 56 -10.93 -28.61 1.57
C ALA A 56 -9.82 -28.12 0.63
N ALA A 57 -9.17 -29.07 -0.04
CA ALA A 57 -8.13 -28.82 -1.02
C ALA A 57 -8.71 -28.00 -2.19
N GLY A 58 -8.42 -26.69 -2.22
CA GLY A 58 -8.73 -25.85 -3.38
C GLY A 58 -8.91 -24.36 -3.10
N SER A 59 -9.43 -23.96 -1.93
CA SER A 59 -9.68 -22.53 -1.65
C SER A 59 -8.45 -21.86 -1.02
N ARG A 60 -7.68 -21.14 -1.84
CA ARG A 60 -6.53 -20.33 -1.40
C ARG A 60 -7.07 -18.98 -0.91
N VAL A 61 -7.55 -18.90 0.33
CA VAL A 61 -7.89 -17.59 0.93
C VAL A 61 -6.58 -16.86 1.25
N LEU A 62 -6.26 -15.83 0.46
CA LEU A 62 -5.00 -15.05 0.56
C LEU A 62 -5.24 -13.63 1.10
N VAL A 63 -6.35 -13.47 1.80
CA VAL A 63 -6.83 -12.23 2.38
C VAL A 63 -7.20 -12.47 3.85
N SER A 64 -7.25 -11.41 4.64
CA SER A 64 -7.71 -11.47 6.03
C SER A 64 -8.34 -10.14 6.45
N GLY A 65 -8.97 -10.14 7.64
CA GLY A 65 -9.23 -8.90 8.35
C GLY A 65 -7.94 -8.20 8.79
N ALA A 66 -8.09 -7.00 9.34
CA ALA A 66 -6.98 -6.16 9.75
C ALA A 66 -6.18 -6.83 10.87
N MET A 67 -4.86 -6.72 10.82
CA MET A 67 -4.02 -7.10 11.98
C MET A 67 -4.29 -6.14 13.14
N LEU A 68 -4.46 -6.68 14.34
CA LEU A 68 -4.55 -5.85 15.54
C LEU A 68 -3.19 -5.24 15.84
N VAL A 69 -3.15 -3.91 15.93
CA VAL A 69 -1.95 -3.13 16.24
C VAL A 69 -2.16 -2.34 17.53
N GLU A 70 -1.35 -2.64 18.54
CA GLU A 70 -1.38 -1.95 19.83
C GLU A 70 -0.10 -1.13 20.03
N VAL A 71 -0.21 0.09 20.53
CA VAL A 71 0.96 0.90 20.91
C VAL A 71 1.40 0.45 22.30
N GLU A 72 2.56 -0.20 22.40
CA GLU A 72 3.16 -0.62 23.67
C GLU A 72 3.80 0.57 24.39
N THR A 73 4.50 1.43 23.66
CA THR A 73 5.28 2.54 24.24
C THR A 73 5.46 3.66 23.22
N VAL A 74 5.39 4.91 23.68
CA VAL A 74 5.81 6.08 22.89
C VAL A 74 7.26 6.40 23.27
N LEU A 75 8.17 6.32 22.30
CA LEU A 75 9.61 6.56 22.51
C LEU A 75 9.96 8.04 22.30
N GLN A 76 9.32 8.66 21.30
CA GLN A 76 9.41 10.08 21.02
C GLN A 76 8.02 10.57 20.61
N THR A 77 7.56 11.65 21.24
CA THR A 77 6.29 12.30 20.90
C THR A 77 6.38 13.03 19.56
N GLN A 78 5.24 13.50 19.07
CA GLN A 78 5.18 14.18 17.79
C GLN A 78 6.01 15.46 17.77
N GLU A 79 6.90 15.61 16.79
CA GLU A 79 7.76 16.78 16.60
C GLU A 79 7.76 17.24 15.15
N PRO A 80 7.84 18.56 14.88
CA PRO A 80 7.91 19.07 13.52
C PRO A 80 9.25 18.71 12.86
N VAL A 81 9.18 18.36 11.58
CA VAL A 81 10.36 18.12 10.74
C VAL A 81 10.35 19.01 9.51
N ILE A 82 11.53 19.20 8.94
CA ILE A 82 11.72 20.07 7.77
C ILE A 82 11.00 19.45 6.57
N LYS A 83 10.18 20.27 5.89
CA LYS A 83 9.57 19.89 4.60
C LYS A 83 10.67 19.47 3.62
N PRO A 84 10.60 18.27 3.03
CA PRO A 84 11.58 17.84 2.03
C PRO A 84 11.63 18.80 0.84
N SER A 85 12.84 19.13 0.39
CA SER A 85 13.02 19.95 -0.81
C SER A 85 12.52 19.18 -2.03
N TRP A 86 11.70 19.85 -2.85
CA TRP A 86 11.20 19.29 -4.11
C TRP A 86 12.34 18.88 -5.05
N ASP A 87 13.41 19.67 -5.10
CA ASP A 87 14.55 19.40 -5.96
C ASP A 87 15.30 18.13 -5.52
N THR A 88 15.46 17.94 -4.21
CA THR A 88 16.05 16.73 -3.65
C THR A 88 15.18 15.52 -3.96
N PHE A 89 13.86 15.64 -3.74
CA PHE A 89 12.92 14.56 -4.04
C PHE A 89 12.92 14.17 -5.52
N ALA A 90 12.84 15.15 -6.43
CA ALA A 90 12.89 14.91 -7.87
C ALA A 90 14.22 14.29 -8.30
N SER A 91 15.33 14.72 -7.69
CA SER A 91 16.64 14.14 -7.93
C SER A 91 16.72 12.67 -7.49
N SER A 92 16.10 12.29 -6.37
CA SER A 92 16.08 10.91 -5.87
C SER A 92 15.27 9.96 -6.76
N LEU A 93 14.29 10.46 -7.50
CA LEU A 93 13.46 9.66 -8.42
C LEU A 93 14.01 9.60 -9.85
N SER A 94 14.75 10.63 -10.27
CA SER A 94 15.24 10.78 -11.64
C SER A 94 16.21 9.65 -12.01
N GLY A 95 16.02 9.07 -13.18
CA GLY A 95 16.82 7.94 -13.64
C GLY A 95 16.07 6.96 -14.51
N VAL A 96 16.80 5.93 -14.91
CA VAL A 96 16.28 4.73 -15.54
C VAL A 96 16.05 3.68 -14.47
N TRP A 97 14.86 3.10 -14.47
CA TRP A 97 14.45 2.05 -13.55
C TRP A 97 14.00 0.83 -14.34
N LYS A 98 14.54 -0.34 -14.02
CA LYS A 98 14.13 -1.63 -14.59
C LYS A 98 13.39 -2.43 -13.53
N GLY A 99 12.32 -3.13 -13.89
CA GLY A 99 11.54 -3.84 -12.89
C GLY A 99 10.63 -4.93 -13.43
N VAL A 100 9.82 -5.42 -12.50
CA VAL A 100 8.75 -6.39 -12.72
C VAL A 100 7.43 -5.80 -12.22
N GLY A 101 6.32 -6.23 -12.78
CA GLY A 101 5.00 -5.90 -12.25
C GLY A 101 3.97 -7.02 -12.43
N ALA A 102 2.94 -6.99 -11.60
CA ALA A 102 1.79 -7.88 -11.69
C ALA A 102 0.52 -7.16 -11.20
N VAL A 103 -0.63 -7.78 -11.46
CA VAL A 103 -1.94 -7.29 -11.01
C VAL A 103 -2.57 -8.36 -10.15
N PHE A 104 -3.34 -7.94 -9.14
CA PHE A 104 -3.97 -8.83 -8.19
C PHE A 104 -5.44 -8.50 -8.00
N SER A 105 -6.22 -9.55 -7.77
CA SER A 105 -7.62 -9.46 -7.42
C SER A 105 -7.77 -8.77 -6.07
N PRO A 106 -8.60 -7.73 -5.97
CA PRO A 106 -8.84 -7.05 -4.70
C PRO A 106 -9.63 -7.90 -3.69
N ILE A 107 -10.27 -8.98 -4.14
CA ILE A 107 -11.14 -9.82 -3.32
C ILE A 107 -10.39 -11.06 -2.80
N THR A 108 -9.64 -11.72 -3.69
CA THR A 108 -8.94 -12.97 -3.35
C THR A 108 -7.44 -12.80 -3.15
N ALA A 109 -6.89 -11.63 -3.52
CA ALA A 109 -5.46 -11.37 -3.63
C ALA A 109 -4.72 -12.29 -4.62
N GLU A 110 -5.42 -13.07 -5.45
CA GLU A 110 -4.81 -13.91 -6.50
C GLU A 110 -4.29 -13.05 -7.66
N MET A 111 -3.29 -13.54 -8.40
CA MET A 111 -2.82 -12.82 -9.58
C MET A 111 -3.89 -12.79 -10.68
N GLU A 112 -4.06 -11.62 -11.29
CA GLU A 112 -4.92 -11.43 -12.44
C GLU A 112 -4.09 -11.22 -13.72
N PRO A 113 -4.62 -11.58 -14.90
CA PRO A 113 -3.96 -11.34 -16.16
C PRO A 113 -3.65 -9.85 -16.38
N VAL A 114 -2.41 -9.54 -16.72
CA VAL A 114 -1.98 -8.19 -17.11
C VAL A 114 -2.20 -7.93 -18.60
N GLY A 115 -2.35 -8.99 -19.40
CA GLY A 115 -2.61 -8.91 -20.84
C GLY A 115 -2.88 -10.28 -21.46
N VAL A 116 -3.11 -10.28 -22.77
CA VAL A 116 -3.31 -11.50 -23.57
C VAL A 116 -2.15 -11.63 -24.56
N GLY A 117 -1.52 -12.79 -24.58
CA GLY A 117 -0.39 -13.09 -25.45
C GLY A 117 -0.79 -13.41 -26.89
N SER A 118 0.24 -13.55 -27.74
CA SER A 118 0.07 -13.83 -29.17
C SER A 118 -0.66 -15.15 -29.50
N LYS A 119 -0.70 -16.10 -28.54
CA LYS A 119 -1.40 -17.38 -28.68
C LYS A 119 -2.75 -17.38 -27.95
N GLN A 120 -3.29 -16.19 -27.64
CA GLN A 120 -4.53 -16.01 -26.88
C GLN A 120 -4.48 -16.56 -25.45
N GLU A 121 -3.29 -16.65 -24.87
CA GLU A 121 -3.06 -17.04 -23.49
C GLU A 121 -3.06 -15.82 -22.56
N TYR A 122 -3.54 -15.98 -21.32
CA TYR A 122 -3.41 -14.94 -20.31
C TYR A 122 -1.97 -14.85 -19.81
N LEU A 123 -1.45 -13.62 -19.67
CA LEU A 123 -0.11 -13.33 -19.16
C LEU A 123 -0.23 -12.60 -17.83
N TYR A 124 0.54 -13.00 -16.82
CA TYR A 124 0.33 -12.59 -15.43
C TYR A 124 1.45 -11.72 -14.84
N ASP A 125 2.65 -11.74 -15.41
CA ASP A 125 3.72 -10.82 -15.04
C ASP A 125 4.04 -9.86 -16.20
N CYS A 126 4.73 -8.77 -15.89
CA CYS A 126 5.36 -7.91 -16.88
C CYS A 126 6.77 -7.53 -16.44
N TYR A 127 7.64 -7.27 -17.41
CA TYR A 127 8.86 -6.49 -17.19
C TYR A 127 8.60 -5.03 -17.54
N THR A 128 9.22 -4.13 -16.79
CA THR A 128 9.08 -2.69 -16.98
C THR A 128 10.43 -2.00 -17.16
N LEU A 129 10.40 -0.90 -17.91
CA LEU A 129 11.48 0.06 -18.06
C LEU A 129 10.89 1.46 -17.90
N SER A 130 11.20 2.13 -16.80
CA SER A 130 10.72 3.48 -16.52
C SER A 130 11.87 4.49 -16.69
N HIS A 131 11.65 5.49 -17.53
CA HIS A 131 12.53 6.64 -17.69
C HIS A 131 11.90 7.84 -17.00
N ILE A 132 12.62 8.44 -16.05
CA ILE A 132 12.11 9.48 -15.17
C ILE A 132 13.03 10.69 -15.18
N GLU A 133 12.46 11.84 -15.50
CA GLU A 133 13.20 13.10 -15.62
C GLU A 133 12.44 14.25 -14.97
N LYS A 134 13.19 15.15 -14.33
CA LYS A 134 12.67 16.44 -13.90
C LYS A 134 12.59 17.38 -15.11
N HIS A 135 11.43 18.00 -15.30
CA HIS A 135 11.18 18.98 -16.35
C HIS A 135 10.67 20.28 -15.74
N ALA A 136 11.00 21.43 -16.33
CA ALA A 136 10.38 22.70 -15.96
C ALA A 136 9.00 22.82 -16.63
N ASP A 137 7.93 23.03 -15.87
CA ASP A 137 6.62 23.39 -16.39
C ASP A 137 6.41 24.91 -16.21
N ASN A 138 5.89 25.56 -17.25
CA ASN A 138 5.69 27.01 -17.27
C ASN A 138 4.56 27.46 -16.33
N ASN A 139 3.66 26.55 -15.92
CA ASN A 139 2.49 26.89 -15.10
C ASN A 139 2.56 26.44 -13.62
N TYR A 140 3.33 25.38 -13.30
CA TYR A 140 3.33 24.74 -11.97
C TYR A 140 4.72 24.58 -11.34
N GLY A 141 5.74 25.26 -11.88
CA GLY A 141 7.13 25.03 -11.48
C GLY A 141 7.69 23.75 -12.09
N SER A 142 8.67 23.10 -11.45
CA SER A 142 9.22 21.85 -11.99
C SER A 142 8.37 20.63 -11.67
N VAL A 143 8.12 19.78 -12.65
CA VAL A 143 7.41 18.49 -12.52
C VAL A 143 8.36 17.33 -12.84
N ILE A 144 8.01 16.12 -12.39
CA ILE A 144 8.70 14.90 -12.81
C ILE A 144 7.88 14.27 -13.92
N ARG A 145 8.48 14.00 -15.07
CA ARG A 145 7.88 13.20 -16.14
C ARG A 145 8.38 11.77 -16.04
N ARG A 146 7.46 10.83 -16.17
CA ARG A 146 7.77 9.40 -16.19
C ARG A 146 7.14 8.78 -17.43
N LYS A 147 7.95 8.03 -18.16
CA LYS A 147 7.51 7.14 -19.23
C LYS A 147 7.87 5.72 -18.85
N THR A 148 6.89 4.83 -18.83
CA THR A 148 7.11 3.41 -18.53
C THR A 148 6.76 2.58 -19.76
N ASN A 149 7.77 1.87 -20.27
CA ASN A 149 7.58 0.80 -21.25
C ASN A 149 7.45 -0.54 -20.54
N TRP A 150 6.81 -1.51 -21.18
CA TRP A 150 6.62 -2.84 -20.63
C TRP A 150 6.59 -3.94 -21.67
N VAL A 151 6.76 -5.18 -21.20
CA VAL A 151 6.47 -6.42 -21.93
C VAL A 151 5.78 -7.38 -20.98
N GLN A 152 4.64 -7.94 -21.40
CA GLN A 152 3.90 -8.95 -20.64
C GLN A 152 4.49 -10.34 -20.90
N LEU A 153 4.51 -11.17 -19.86
CA LEU A 153 5.01 -12.54 -19.92
C LEU A 153 4.34 -13.41 -18.85
N ASN A 154 4.84 -14.63 -18.71
CA ASN A 154 4.37 -15.65 -17.78
C ASN A 154 2.90 -16.08 -18.04
N PRO A 155 2.68 -17.13 -18.84
CA PRO A 155 1.36 -17.68 -19.07
C PRO A 155 0.84 -18.57 -17.94
N HIS A 156 1.60 -18.72 -16.86
CA HIS A 156 1.32 -19.70 -15.80
C HIS A 156 0.83 -19.08 -14.48
N GLY A 157 0.87 -17.75 -14.33
CA GLY A 157 0.51 -17.09 -13.07
C GLY A 157 1.46 -17.48 -11.93
N GLU A 158 0.99 -17.39 -10.68
CA GLU A 158 1.69 -18.01 -9.54
C GLU A 158 1.74 -19.52 -9.75
N ALA A 159 2.94 -20.09 -9.87
CA ALA A 159 3.09 -21.53 -10.00
C ALA A 159 2.29 -22.22 -8.88
N GLU A 160 1.36 -23.09 -9.25
CA GLU A 160 0.78 -24.05 -8.32
C GLU A 160 1.95 -24.75 -7.63
N LYS A 161 2.02 -24.64 -6.31
CA LYS A 161 2.61 -25.74 -5.56
C LYS A 161 1.62 -26.89 -5.75
N GLN A 162 1.79 -27.66 -6.83
CA GLN A 162 1.11 -28.93 -7.00
C GLN A 162 1.47 -29.78 -5.78
N SER A 163 0.51 -29.94 -4.89
CA SER A 163 0.54 -30.94 -3.85
C SER A 163 -0.83 -31.59 -3.75
N ALA A 164 -1.05 -32.59 -4.61
CA ALA A 164 -1.85 -33.76 -4.30
C ALA A 164 -1.39 -34.88 -5.25
N GLY A 165 -0.62 -35.83 -4.72
CA GLY A 165 -0.35 -37.07 -5.42
C GLY A 165 -1.65 -37.85 -5.57
N TYR A 166 -1.85 -38.41 -6.75
CA TYR A 166 -2.50 -39.70 -6.90
C TYR A 166 -1.61 -40.59 -7.76
N ASP A 167 -1.41 -41.79 -7.23
CA ASP A 167 -0.66 -42.91 -7.76
C ASP A 167 -0.84 -43.09 -9.27
N SER A 168 0.23 -42.85 -10.01
CA SER A 168 0.49 -43.62 -11.22
C SER A 168 1.97 -43.95 -11.15
N GLY A 169 2.24 -45.19 -10.74
CA GLY A 169 3.59 -45.68 -10.50
C GLY A 169 4.41 -45.60 -11.77
N ASP A 170 5.24 -44.57 -11.87
CA ASP A 170 6.41 -44.56 -12.72
C ASP A 170 7.53 -43.81 -11.99
N GLN A 171 8.57 -44.58 -11.70
CA GLN A 171 9.71 -44.23 -10.89
C GLN A 171 10.63 -43.30 -11.71
N TYR A 172 10.32 -42.00 -11.74
CA TYR A 172 11.24 -40.98 -12.27
C TYR A 172 11.66 -40.02 -11.17
N ASN A 173 12.99 -39.92 -10.99
CA ASN A 173 13.69 -39.10 -10.00
C ASN A 173 13.08 -37.70 -9.84
N TYR A 174 12.38 -37.48 -8.72
CA TYR A 174 11.83 -36.18 -8.34
C TYR A 174 12.92 -35.34 -7.67
N SER A 175 13.80 -34.77 -8.49
CA SER A 175 14.71 -33.70 -8.07
C SER A 175 14.33 -32.39 -8.76
N ASP A 176 14.18 -31.36 -7.92
CA ASP A 176 14.01 -29.94 -8.19
C ASP A 176 12.62 -29.37 -8.53
N LYS A 177 12.19 -28.51 -7.60
CA LYS A 177 11.21 -27.43 -7.78
C LYS A 177 11.52 -26.71 -9.09
N ARG A 178 10.78 -27.01 -10.17
CA ARG A 178 10.89 -26.25 -11.41
C ARG A 178 10.29 -24.86 -11.20
N THR A 179 11.13 -23.93 -10.78
CA THR A 179 10.91 -22.52 -11.11
C THR A 179 10.80 -22.48 -12.62
N LEU A 180 9.66 -22.05 -13.16
CA LEU A 180 9.48 -21.94 -14.60
C LEU A 180 10.57 -20.99 -15.14
N ASP A 181 11.31 -21.46 -16.13
CA ASP A 181 12.37 -20.66 -16.73
C ASP A 181 11.71 -19.61 -17.64
N LEU A 182 11.56 -18.41 -17.10
CA LEU A 182 11.02 -17.26 -17.83
C LEU A 182 12.20 -16.55 -18.51
N PRO A 183 12.01 -15.97 -19.71
CA PRO A 183 13.05 -15.19 -20.36
C PRO A 183 13.57 -14.10 -19.43
N ALA A 184 14.89 -13.88 -19.45
CA ALA A 184 15.52 -12.83 -18.65
C ALA A 184 15.04 -11.43 -19.10
N HIS A 185 15.14 -10.44 -18.22
CA HIS A 185 14.72 -9.06 -18.50
C HIS A 185 15.41 -8.50 -19.76
N GLU A 186 16.70 -8.82 -19.92
CA GLU A 186 17.59 -8.36 -20.99
C GLU A 186 17.28 -9.00 -22.35
N SER A 187 16.46 -10.07 -22.37
CA SER A 187 16.03 -10.69 -23.63
C SER A 187 15.04 -9.82 -24.43
N PHE A 188 14.55 -8.73 -23.83
CA PHE A 188 13.59 -7.81 -24.43
C PHE A 188 14.19 -6.42 -24.66
N ASP A 189 13.97 -5.86 -25.86
CA ASP A 189 14.23 -4.45 -26.15
C ASP A 189 13.05 -3.59 -25.68
N LEU A 190 12.98 -3.34 -24.37
CA LEU A 190 11.91 -2.54 -23.74
C LEU A 190 11.87 -1.08 -24.23
N LYS A 191 12.93 -0.55 -24.83
CA LYS A 191 12.90 0.81 -25.42
C LYS A 191 12.02 0.87 -26.66
N LYS A 192 11.83 -0.28 -27.34
CA LYS A 192 10.96 -0.43 -28.52
C LYS A 192 9.63 -1.10 -28.19
N SER A 193 9.40 -1.50 -26.95
CA SER A 193 8.15 -2.15 -26.55
C SER A 193 7.04 -1.12 -26.30
N ASP A 194 5.82 -1.62 -26.09
CA ASP A 194 4.66 -0.79 -25.84
C ASP A 194 4.85 0.11 -24.62
N VAL A 195 4.19 1.26 -24.65
CA VAL A 195 4.13 2.20 -23.52
C VAL A 195 3.00 1.74 -22.59
N LEU A 196 3.33 1.49 -21.34
CA LEU A 196 2.37 1.16 -20.28
C LEU A 196 1.68 2.43 -19.74
N ASP A 197 2.47 3.43 -19.38
CA ASP A 197 1.98 4.68 -18.80
C ASP A 197 2.94 5.84 -19.13
N GLU A 198 2.38 7.03 -19.30
CA GLU A 198 3.11 8.30 -19.44
C GLU A 198 2.42 9.33 -18.56
N ASP A 199 3.12 9.79 -17.53
CA ASP A 199 2.52 10.69 -16.55
C ASP A 199 3.49 11.76 -16.04
N SER A 200 2.89 12.75 -15.39
CA SER A 200 3.59 13.84 -14.72
C SER A 200 3.25 13.84 -13.23
N ILE A 201 4.27 13.95 -12.39
CA ILE A 201 4.18 13.98 -10.94
C ILE A 201 4.53 15.40 -10.51
N ALA A 202 3.55 16.07 -9.92
CA ALA A 202 3.72 17.38 -9.28
C ALA A 202 4.18 17.20 -7.83
N GLN A 203 4.14 18.25 -7.02
CA GLN A 203 4.56 18.20 -5.63
C GLN A 203 3.65 17.30 -4.77
N GLU A 204 3.94 16.01 -4.76
CA GLU A 204 3.27 15.00 -3.95
C GLU A 204 3.89 14.92 -2.54
N PRO A 205 3.11 14.54 -1.51
CA PRO A 205 3.65 14.22 -0.21
C PRO A 205 4.60 13.01 -0.32
N GLY A 206 5.83 13.16 0.18
CA GLY A 206 6.85 12.12 0.14
C GLY A 206 8.14 12.50 0.86
N ILE A 207 9.02 11.51 1.08
CA ILE A 207 10.36 11.66 1.67
C ILE A 207 11.32 10.65 1.02
N ASP A 208 12.55 11.08 0.72
CA ASP A 208 13.64 10.25 0.19
C ASP A 208 13.25 9.34 -1.00
N GLY A 209 12.49 9.91 -1.93
CA GLY A 209 11.97 9.21 -3.12
C GLY A 209 10.74 8.33 -2.87
N SER A 210 10.35 8.09 -1.62
CA SER A 210 9.04 7.51 -1.30
C SER A 210 7.95 8.57 -1.40
N TYR A 211 6.79 8.25 -1.97
CA TYR A 211 5.70 9.21 -2.15
C TYR A 211 4.31 8.56 -2.17
N SER A 212 3.29 9.36 -1.87
CA SER A 212 1.88 9.00 -1.99
C SER A 212 1.17 9.96 -2.92
N ARG A 213 0.59 9.46 -4.01
CA ARG A 213 -0.16 10.23 -5.00
C ARG A 213 -1.62 9.80 -5.04
N GLY A 214 -2.50 10.78 -5.17
CA GLY A 214 -3.94 10.60 -5.21
C GLY A 214 -4.69 11.93 -5.04
N PRO A 215 -6.03 11.93 -5.16
CA PRO A 215 -6.85 13.13 -4.93
C PRO A 215 -6.69 13.68 -3.50
N VAL A 216 -6.78 15.00 -3.34
CA VAL A 216 -6.86 15.63 -2.02
C VAL A 216 -8.30 15.64 -1.50
N ASP A 217 -9.27 15.70 -2.42
CA ASP A 217 -10.70 15.68 -2.14
C ASP A 217 -11.36 14.55 -2.92
N LEU A 218 -12.03 13.65 -2.21
CA LEU A 218 -12.90 12.62 -2.76
C LEU A 218 -14.31 13.20 -2.86
N ALA A 219 -14.96 12.98 -4.01
CA ALA A 219 -16.37 13.29 -4.17
C ALA A 219 -17.22 12.33 -3.32
N ILE A 220 -17.54 12.75 -2.10
CA ILE A 220 -18.44 12.11 -1.15
C ILE A 220 -19.64 13.03 -0.98
N GLY A 221 -20.86 12.48 -1.03
CA GLY A 221 -22.08 13.29 -1.00
C GLY A 221 -23.36 12.46 -0.94
N GLU A 222 -24.51 13.14 -0.88
CA GLU A 222 -25.80 12.45 -0.86
C GLU A 222 -26.04 11.74 -2.19
N PHE A 223 -26.45 10.47 -2.09
CA PHE A 223 -26.81 9.66 -3.23
C PHE A 223 -28.11 10.17 -3.85
N ASP A 224 -28.02 10.65 -5.09
CA ASP A 224 -29.16 11.15 -5.86
C ASP A 224 -29.55 10.12 -6.92
N GLU A 225 -30.60 9.34 -6.63
CA GLU A 225 -31.15 8.29 -7.51
C GLU A 225 -31.53 8.79 -8.92
N SER A 226 -31.70 10.11 -9.09
CA SER A 226 -32.09 10.72 -10.37
C SER A 226 -30.92 11.03 -11.31
N LYS A 227 -29.67 11.00 -10.81
CA LYS A 227 -28.48 11.21 -11.62
C LYS A 227 -27.94 9.86 -12.09
N TYR A 228 -27.80 9.68 -13.41
CA TYR A 228 -27.11 8.52 -13.99
C TYR A 228 -25.74 8.37 -13.31
N PHE A 229 -25.57 7.25 -12.63
CA PHE A 229 -24.46 6.88 -11.75
C PHE A 229 -23.10 7.30 -12.30
N ILE A 230 -22.58 8.43 -11.81
CA ILE A 230 -21.15 8.69 -11.85
C ILE A 230 -20.62 8.06 -10.58
N SER A 231 -20.07 6.86 -10.69
CA SER A 231 -19.30 6.22 -9.64
C SER A 231 -17.85 6.69 -9.79
N PRO A 232 -17.42 7.75 -9.08
CA PRO A 232 -16.09 8.28 -9.27
C PRO A 232 -15.03 7.22 -8.94
N THR A 233 -14.17 6.96 -9.92
CA THR A 233 -13.04 6.03 -9.81
C THR A 233 -11.76 6.81 -9.61
N TYR A 234 -11.02 6.48 -8.56
CA TYR A 234 -9.77 7.15 -8.18
C TYR A 234 -8.58 6.19 -8.27
N LYS A 235 -7.43 6.72 -8.68
CA LYS A 235 -6.14 6.03 -8.70
C LYS A 235 -5.28 6.58 -7.55
N PHE A 236 -4.82 5.69 -6.67
CA PHE A 236 -3.88 6.01 -5.60
C PHE A 236 -2.59 5.25 -5.88
N GLU A 237 -1.47 5.97 -5.95
CA GLU A 237 -0.15 5.38 -6.15
C GLU A 237 0.70 5.62 -4.91
N GLN A 238 1.19 4.55 -4.29
CA GLN A 238 2.08 4.61 -3.14
C GLN A 238 3.42 3.95 -3.50
N CYS A 239 4.50 4.70 -3.36
CA CYS A 239 5.85 4.29 -3.71
C CYS A 239 6.74 4.25 -2.46
N LEU A 240 7.27 3.08 -2.13
CA LEU A 240 8.21 2.83 -1.04
C LEU A 240 9.61 2.62 -1.60
N VAL A 241 10.60 3.39 -1.15
CA VAL A 241 11.99 3.32 -1.63
C VAL A 241 12.91 2.74 -0.55
N LYS A 242 13.61 1.65 -0.87
CA LYS A 242 14.64 1.03 -0.03
C LYS A 242 16.03 1.33 -0.60
N GLY A 243 16.88 1.96 0.20
CA GLY A 243 18.30 2.20 -0.12
C GLY A 243 18.56 3.08 -1.36
N CYS A 244 17.60 3.90 -1.78
CA CYS A 244 17.67 4.80 -2.94
C CYS A 244 17.84 4.14 -4.32
N HIS A 245 17.92 2.81 -4.40
CA HIS A 245 18.14 2.08 -5.65
C HIS A 245 17.12 0.97 -5.90
N LYS A 246 16.17 0.78 -4.98
CA LYS A 246 15.09 -0.19 -5.11
C LYS A 246 13.79 0.44 -4.65
N ARG A 247 12.70 0.24 -5.38
CA ARG A 247 11.39 0.74 -5.01
C ARG A 247 10.28 -0.25 -5.28
N LEU A 248 9.23 -0.15 -4.47
CA LEU A 248 7.96 -0.82 -4.67
C LEU A 248 6.91 0.26 -4.94
N ARG A 249 6.22 0.17 -6.08
CA ARG A 249 5.07 1.03 -6.41
C ARG A 249 3.82 0.18 -6.43
N ILE A 250 2.80 0.62 -5.70
CA ILE A 250 1.50 -0.04 -5.67
C ILE A 250 0.45 0.98 -6.10
N VAL A 251 -0.42 0.55 -7.00
CA VAL A 251 -1.52 1.35 -7.51
C VAL A 251 -2.83 0.71 -7.13
N HIS A 252 -3.59 1.37 -6.28
CA HIS A 252 -4.98 1.05 -5.99
C HIS A 252 -5.88 1.82 -6.95
N THR A 253 -6.80 1.12 -7.62
CA THR A 253 -7.92 1.74 -8.33
C THR A 253 -9.17 1.46 -7.50
N ILE A 254 -9.81 2.50 -6.99
CA ILE A 254 -10.95 2.39 -6.07
C ILE A 254 -12.11 3.19 -6.63
N GLU A 255 -13.27 2.56 -6.69
CA GLU A 255 -14.54 3.16 -7.03
C GLU A 255 -15.32 3.48 -5.75
N LEU A 256 -15.88 4.69 -5.68
CA LEU A 256 -16.77 5.10 -4.61
C LEU A 256 -18.21 5.12 -5.14
N ASN A 257 -19.02 4.21 -4.64
CA ASN A 257 -20.43 4.04 -4.99
C ASN A 257 -21.32 4.62 -3.89
N GLU A 258 -22.59 4.89 -4.23
CA GLU A 258 -23.62 5.33 -3.27
C GLU A 258 -23.18 6.55 -2.43
N GLY A 259 -22.57 7.54 -3.09
CA GLY A 259 -22.11 8.74 -2.41
C GLY A 259 -20.89 8.56 -1.51
N GLY A 260 -20.19 7.43 -1.61
CA GLY A 260 -19.03 7.07 -0.79
C GLY A 260 -19.33 6.03 0.30
N ALA A 261 -20.59 5.59 0.44
CA ALA A 261 -20.98 4.57 1.41
C ALA A 261 -20.47 3.17 1.03
N ASN A 262 -20.33 2.90 -0.28
CA ASN A 262 -19.83 1.64 -0.79
C ASN A 262 -18.47 1.86 -1.47
N ILE A 263 -17.41 1.26 -0.91
CA ILE A 263 -16.03 1.41 -1.37
C ILE A 263 -15.62 0.11 -2.03
N GLN A 264 -15.37 0.15 -3.33
CA GLN A 264 -14.97 -1.02 -4.09
C GLN A 264 -13.56 -0.84 -4.64
N ILE A 265 -12.63 -1.68 -4.20
CA ILE A 265 -11.33 -1.78 -4.85
C ILE A 265 -11.55 -2.52 -6.17
N VAL A 266 -11.19 -1.90 -7.29
CA VAL A 266 -11.37 -2.44 -8.63
C VAL A 266 -10.11 -3.19 -9.08
N ARG A 267 -8.93 -2.66 -8.77
CA ARG A 267 -7.65 -3.23 -9.24
C ARG A 267 -6.49 -2.86 -8.34
N ILE A 268 -5.56 -3.80 -8.17
CA ILE A 268 -4.28 -3.56 -7.49
C ILE A 268 -3.14 -3.97 -8.41
N ALA A 269 -2.32 -2.99 -8.82
CA ALA A 269 -1.11 -3.24 -9.57
C ALA A 269 0.12 -3.02 -8.69
N VAL A 270 1.07 -3.94 -8.74
CA VAL A 270 2.30 -3.90 -7.96
C VAL A 270 3.48 -3.94 -8.90
N TYR A 271 4.43 -3.03 -8.69
CA TYR A 271 5.68 -2.96 -9.44
C TYR A 271 6.86 -2.92 -8.48
N GLU A 272 7.87 -3.75 -8.72
CA GLU A 272 9.16 -3.65 -8.04
C GLU A 272 10.23 -3.28 -9.05
N GLU A 273 10.95 -2.20 -8.80
CA GLU A 273 11.90 -1.62 -9.73
C GLU A 273 13.25 -1.35 -9.05
N LYS A 274 14.33 -1.53 -9.80
CA LYS A 274 15.70 -1.18 -9.43
C LYS A 274 16.19 -0.04 -10.30
N TRP A 275 16.86 0.92 -9.68
CA TRP A 275 17.54 2.00 -10.37
C TRP A 275 18.78 1.45 -11.07
N VAL A 276 18.99 1.82 -12.33
CA VAL A 276 20.12 1.31 -13.12
C VAL A 276 21.06 2.39 -13.63
N SER A 277 20.55 3.58 -13.96
CA SER A 277 21.39 4.68 -14.43
C SER A 277 20.71 6.04 -14.28
N PRO A 278 21.47 7.15 -14.33
CA PRO A 278 20.89 8.48 -14.49
C PRO A 278 20.16 8.60 -15.82
N ALA A 279 19.15 9.46 -15.89
CA ALA A 279 18.27 9.58 -17.06
C ALA A 279 18.97 10.15 -18.31
N HIS A 280 20.00 10.99 -18.10
CA HIS A 280 20.73 11.67 -19.16
C HIS A 280 22.06 11.01 -19.55
N ILE A 281 22.41 9.88 -18.92
CA ILE A 281 23.64 9.14 -19.23
C ILE A 281 23.25 7.86 -19.97
N HIS A 282 23.77 7.70 -21.18
CA HIS A 282 23.66 6.45 -21.91
C HIS A 282 24.60 5.43 -21.27
N VAL A 283 24.01 4.43 -20.61
CA VAL A 283 24.72 3.24 -20.13
C VAL A 283 24.29 2.09 -21.03
N GLU A 284 25.26 1.30 -21.50
CA GLU A 284 24.99 0.09 -22.27
C GLU A 284 24.07 -0.84 -21.46
N ASP A 285 23.10 -1.46 -22.14
CA ASP A 285 21.99 -2.20 -21.51
C ASP A 285 22.42 -3.52 -20.87
N ASP A 286 23.70 -3.86 -20.98
CA ASP A 286 24.31 -5.15 -20.64
C ASP A 286 24.39 -5.44 -19.13
N THR A 287 23.97 -4.50 -18.28
CA THR A 287 23.93 -4.75 -16.83
C THR A 287 22.70 -5.60 -16.50
N PRO A 288 22.89 -6.88 -16.12
CA PRO A 288 21.77 -7.74 -15.80
C PRO A 288 21.08 -7.23 -14.54
N VAL A 289 19.75 -7.14 -14.58
CA VAL A 289 18.94 -6.75 -13.44
C VAL A 289 18.35 -7.99 -12.81
N ASP A 290 18.85 -8.32 -11.63
CA ASP A 290 18.32 -9.40 -10.80
C ASP A 290 16.94 -9.02 -10.23
N VAL A 291 15.89 -9.08 -11.04
CA VAL A 291 14.49 -8.89 -10.63
C VAL A 291 13.68 -10.13 -10.92
N LYS A 292 13.37 -10.88 -9.87
CA LYS A 292 12.51 -12.06 -9.96
C LYS A 292 11.04 -11.67 -10.21
N PRO A 293 10.32 -12.26 -11.18
CA PRO A 293 8.89 -12.03 -11.38
C PRO A 293 8.07 -12.27 -10.11
N LEU A 294 6.96 -11.54 -9.92
CA LEU A 294 6.20 -11.59 -8.65
C LEU A 294 5.59 -12.97 -8.44
N SER A 295 5.12 -13.60 -9.51
CA SER A 295 4.58 -14.96 -9.51
C SER A 295 5.50 -16.03 -8.93
N GLN A 296 6.82 -15.80 -8.99
CA GLN A 296 7.83 -16.75 -8.56
C GLN A 296 8.37 -16.45 -7.14
N ARG A 297 7.80 -15.45 -6.46
CA ARG A 297 8.19 -15.05 -5.11
C ARG A 297 7.34 -15.77 -4.07
N LYS A 298 7.86 -15.83 -2.84
CA LYS A 298 7.08 -16.33 -1.71
C LYS A 298 5.98 -15.32 -1.39
N ARG A 299 4.77 -15.83 -1.15
CA ARG A 299 3.67 -15.04 -0.61
C ARG A 299 3.92 -14.66 0.84
N THR A 300 3.65 -13.39 1.15
CA THR A 300 3.70 -12.85 2.51
C THR A 300 2.68 -13.56 3.40
N LYS A 301 3.02 -13.80 4.67
CA LYS A 301 2.10 -14.40 5.63
C LYS A 301 1.84 -13.46 6.80
N PRO A 302 0.65 -13.51 7.43
CA PRO A 302 0.38 -12.79 8.67
C PRO A 302 1.44 -13.01 9.75
N SER A 303 1.93 -14.25 9.89
CA SER A 303 2.99 -14.62 10.85
C SER A 303 4.31 -13.87 10.64
N ASP A 304 4.59 -13.42 9.41
CA ASP A 304 5.81 -12.67 9.12
C ASP A 304 5.78 -11.29 9.79
N LEU A 305 4.58 -10.71 9.92
CA LEU A 305 4.35 -9.39 10.51
C LEU A 305 3.99 -9.42 12.01
N THR A 306 3.62 -10.57 12.57
CA THR A 306 3.33 -10.70 14.01
C THR A 306 4.57 -10.44 14.87
N GLY A 307 4.38 -9.75 16.00
CA GLY A 307 5.43 -9.44 16.99
C GLY A 307 5.52 -7.96 17.35
N SER A 308 6.54 -7.57 18.12
CA SER A 308 6.79 -6.19 18.50
C SER A 308 7.74 -5.50 17.53
N TRP A 309 7.41 -4.27 17.16
CA TRP A 309 8.08 -3.46 16.15
C TRP A 309 8.45 -2.11 16.74
N LYS A 310 9.70 -1.70 16.53
CA LYS A 310 10.08 -0.29 16.70
C LYS A 310 9.65 0.44 15.43
N VAL A 311 8.85 1.50 15.56
CA VAL A 311 8.23 2.22 14.45
C VAL A 311 8.68 3.67 14.49
N TYR A 312 9.36 4.09 13.42
CA TYR A 312 9.61 5.50 13.12
C TYR A 312 8.59 5.94 12.07
N GLU A 313 7.81 6.96 12.39
CA GLU A 313 6.71 7.47 11.58
C GLU A 313 6.97 8.92 11.21
N VAL A 314 6.82 9.25 9.93
CA VAL A 314 6.75 10.62 9.42
C VAL A 314 5.35 10.80 8.83
N SER A 315 4.69 11.90 9.12
CA SER A 315 3.38 12.22 8.56
C SER A 315 3.39 13.56 7.83
N ALA A 316 2.57 13.69 6.80
CA ALA A 316 2.32 14.92 6.07
C ALA A 316 0.83 15.23 6.07
N THR A 317 0.46 16.27 6.82
CA THR A 317 -0.92 16.72 6.99
C THR A 317 -1.19 17.93 6.10
N PRO A 318 -2.20 17.88 5.20
CA PRO A 318 -2.52 19.02 4.34
C PRO A 318 -3.11 20.19 5.14
N ILE A 319 -2.75 21.41 4.74
CA ILE A 319 -3.32 22.66 5.22
C ILE A 319 -4.34 23.13 4.19
N PHE A 320 -5.61 23.13 4.57
CA PHE A 320 -6.68 23.73 3.78
C PHE A 320 -6.79 25.21 4.14
N SER A 321 -6.33 26.09 3.25
CA SER A 321 -6.54 27.54 3.38
C SER A 321 -6.79 28.16 2.02
N GLU A 322 -7.94 28.80 1.87
CA GLU A 322 -8.41 29.43 0.62
C GLU A 322 -7.41 30.49 0.11
N GLU A 323 -6.80 31.28 1.00
CA GLU A 323 -5.86 32.36 0.64
C GLU A 323 -4.46 31.88 0.17
N ARG A 324 -4.04 30.65 0.50
CA ARG A 324 -2.67 30.16 0.20
C ARG A 324 -2.59 29.16 -0.95
N GLN A 325 -3.70 28.55 -1.34
CA GLN A 325 -3.75 27.67 -2.52
C GLN A 325 -3.46 28.43 -3.83
N GLU A 326 -3.81 29.72 -3.89
CA GLU A 326 -3.60 30.56 -5.07
C GLU A 326 -2.14 31.01 -5.27
N ILE A 327 -1.29 31.00 -4.23
CA ILE A 327 0.06 31.58 -4.27
C ILE A 327 1.15 30.54 -4.61
N GLU A 328 1.01 29.30 -4.14
CA GLU A 328 2.06 28.27 -4.29
C GLU A 328 1.71 27.10 -5.22
N GLY A 329 0.51 27.09 -5.82
CA GLY A 329 0.16 26.12 -6.87
C GLY A 329 0.13 24.66 -6.41
N GLY A 330 -0.26 24.40 -5.16
CA GLY A 330 -0.37 23.05 -4.61
C GLY A 330 -0.88 23.00 -3.16
N ALA A 331 -1.22 21.81 -2.67
CA ALA A 331 -1.57 21.62 -1.27
C ALA A 331 -0.33 21.80 -0.38
N LEU A 332 -0.45 22.67 0.63
CA LEU A 332 0.59 22.89 1.63
C LEU A 332 0.54 21.75 2.65
N PHE A 333 1.69 21.20 3.04
CA PHE A 333 1.78 20.11 4.02
C PHE A 333 2.63 20.50 5.23
N VAL A 334 2.18 20.11 6.42
CA VAL A 334 2.98 20.12 7.65
C VAL A 334 3.54 18.73 7.87
N TYR A 335 4.84 18.65 8.12
CA TYR A 335 5.52 17.38 8.36
C TYR A 335 5.83 17.20 9.83
N LEU A 336 5.47 16.04 10.36
CA LEU A 336 5.65 15.66 11.76
C LEU A 336 6.32 14.29 11.83
N CYS A 337 7.13 14.02 12.85
CA CYS A 337 7.69 12.70 13.10
C CYS A 337 7.35 12.21 14.51
N MET A 338 7.30 10.88 14.69
CA MET A 338 7.05 10.22 15.96
C MET A 338 7.78 8.87 16.01
N GLU A 339 8.21 8.46 17.20
CA GLU A 339 8.79 7.13 17.41
C GLU A 339 7.99 6.35 18.46
N THR A 340 7.58 5.12 18.11
CA THR A 340 6.78 4.26 18.98
C THR A 340 7.24 2.81 18.95
N VAL A 341 6.79 2.02 19.90
CA VAL A 341 6.82 0.56 19.86
C VAL A 341 5.40 0.08 19.67
N LYS A 342 5.15 -0.70 18.61
CA LYS A 342 3.84 -1.27 18.30
C LYS A 342 3.91 -2.79 18.33
N LYS A 343 2.90 -3.45 18.90
CA LYS A 343 2.72 -4.89 18.85
C LYS A 343 1.69 -5.25 17.82
N ARG A 344 2.03 -6.18 16.93
CA ARG A 344 1.11 -6.78 15.96
C ARG A 344 0.71 -8.16 16.39
N SER A 345 -0.59 -8.38 16.47
CA SER A 345 -1.20 -9.69 16.72
C SER A 345 -1.87 -10.20 15.45
N LEU A 346 -2.03 -11.53 15.37
CA LEU A 346 -2.80 -12.12 14.28
C LEU A 346 -4.23 -11.56 14.27
N PRO A 347 -4.86 -11.45 13.09
CA PRO A 347 -6.29 -11.14 13.00
C PRO A 347 -7.10 -12.15 13.83
N GLU A 348 -8.16 -11.69 14.50
CA GLU A 348 -8.95 -12.52 15.45
C GLU A 348 -9.72 -13.67 14.78
N SER A 349 -9.72 -13.79 13.45
CA SER A 349 -10.31 -14.93 12.74
C SER A 349 -9.49 -15.31 11.50
N SER A 350 -8.99 -16.55 11.47
CA SER A 350 -8.79 -17.26 10.20
C SER A 350 -10.14 -17.85 9.82
N VAL A 351 -10.89 -17.11 9.03
CA VAL A 351 -12.19 -17.52 8.50
C VAL A 351 -11.92 -18.66 7.49
N PHE A 352 -11.81 -19.89 7.99
CA PHE A 352 -11.88 -21.12 7.21
C PHE A 352 -13.36 -21.44 7.01
N PHE A 353 -13.91 -21.18 5.83
CA PHE A 353 -15.32 -21.49 5.55
C PHE A 353 -15.45 -22.26 4.24
N GLY A 354 -16.24 -23.34 4.32
CA GLY A 354 -16.64 -24.16 3.18
C GLY A 354 -17.59 -23.40 2.26
N GLU A 355 -17.81 -23.97 1.07
CA GLU A 355 -18.35 -23.39 -0.16
C GLU A 355 -19.74 -22.69 -0.12
N GLU A 356 -20.33 -22.36 1.04
CA GLU A 356 -21.70 -21.81 1.11
C GLU A 356 -21.92 -20.57 2.00
N GLU A 357 -20.93 -20.07 2.75
CA GLU A 357 -21.04 -18.73 3.35
C GLU A 357 -20.33 -17.73 2.45
N MET A 358 -21.11 -16.96 1.68
CA MET A 358 -20.61 -15.75 1.04
C MET A 358 -19.88 -14.96 2.12
N LEU A 359 -18.59 -14.68 1.91
CA LEU A 359 -17.84 -13.72 2.72
C LEU A 359 -18.77 -12.55 3.02
N ASP A 360 -18.95 -12.15 4.28
CA ASP A 360 -19.30 -10.75 4.52
C ASP A 360 -18.06 -9.98 4.04
N MET A 361 -18.04 -9.63 2.75
CA MET A 361 -16.91 -9.01 2.06
C MET A 361 -16.47 -7.71 2.74
N GLN A 362 -17.29 -7.21 3.67
CA GLN A 362 -17.03 -6.09 4.58
C GLN A 362 -15.94 -6.37 5.63
N ASP A 363 -15.57 -7.63 5.91
CA ASP A 363 -14.51 -7.97 6.88
C ASP A 363 -13.13 -8.22 6.24
N VAL A 364 -13.04 -8.23 4.90
CA VAL A 364 -11.76 -8.38 4.18
C VAL A 364 -11.12 -7.02 4.01
N THR A 365 -10.04 -6.77 4.75
CA THR A 365 -9.32 -5.49 4.66
C THR A 365 -7.88 -5.64 4.23
N MET A 366 -7.24 -6.81 4.38
CA MET A 366 -5.82 -6.99 4.13
C MET A 366 -5.51 -8.08 3.09
N LEU A 367 -4.67 -7.72 2.12
CA LEU A 367 -4.24 -8.56 1.00
C LEU A 367 -2.77 -8.94 1.16
N TRP A 368 -2.50 -10.24 1.10
CA TRP A 368 -1.17 -10.81 1.37
C TRP A 368 -0.46 -11.16 0.06
N LEU A 369 0.26 -10.23 -0.56
CA LEU A 369 0.79 -10.38 -1.91
C LEU A 369 2.21 -11.02 -1.94
N PRO A 370 2.66 -11.57 -3.07
CA PRO A 370 4.03 -12.06 -3.24
C PRO A 370 5.12 -11.01 -3.02
N GLY A 371 6.26 -11.42 -2.46
CA GLY A 371 7.45 -10.57 -2.35
C GLY A 371 7.49 -9.64 -1.13
N GLY A 372 6.85 -10.04 -0.02
CA GLY A 372 6.80 -9.23 1.19
C GLY A 372 5.77 -8.09 1.14
N VAL A 373 4.92 -8.08 0.11
CA VAL A 373 3.98 -6.99 -0.13
C VAL A 373 2.67 -7.22 0.61
N THR A 374 2.15 -6.16 1.22
CA THR A 374 0.77 -6.10 1.73
C THR A 374 0.05 -4.87 1.19
N ALA A 375 -1.25 -4.99 1.02
CA ALA A 375 -2.13 -3.89 0.60
C ALA A 375 -3.43 -3.97 1.41
N TYR A 376 -4.00 -2.83 1.78
CA TYR A 376 -5.25 -2.78 2.53
C TYR A 376 -6.02 -1.50 2.28
N VAL A 377 -7.34 -1.63 2.34
CA VAL A 377 -8.28 -0.52 2.41
C VAL A 377 -9.22 -0.83 3.56
N ASP A 378 -9.34 0.10 4.50
CA ASP A 378 -10.11 -0.09 5.73
C ASP A 378 -10.82 1.22 6.11
N VAL A 379 -11.96 1.11 6.77
CA VAL A 379 -12.69 2.24 7.34
C VAL A 379 -12.74 2.07 8.84
N ASP A 380 -12.11 2.99 9.58
CA ASP A 380 -12.07 2.89 11.03
C ASP A 380 -13.41 3.25 11.68
N LYS A 381 -13.51 3.03 13.00
CA LYS A 381 -14.72 3.29 13.79
C LYS A 381 -15.18 4.76 13.77
N ASP A 382 -14.30 5.69 13.46
CA ASP A 382 -14.63 7.12 13.35
C ASP A 382 -14.95 7.50 11.88
N GLY A 383 -15.04 6.52 10.99
CA GLY A 383 -15.37 6.68 9.57
C GLY A 383 -14.19 7.13 8.71
N ILE A 384 -12.95 6.99 9.18
CA ILE A 384 -11.75 7.39 8.43
C ILE A 384 -11.40 6.27 7.44
N LEU A 385 -11.41 6.59 6.15
CA LEU A 385 -10.95 5.69 5.09
C LEU A 385 -9.41 5.72 5.04
N CYS A 386 -8.79 4.57 5.29
CA CYS A 386 -7.34 4.38 5.20
C CYS A 386 -6.99 3.48 4.00
N ILE A 387 -6.10 3.97 3.14
CA ILE A 387 -5.52 3.22 2.03
C ILE A 387 -4.04 2.98 2.35
N GLY A 388 -3.66 1.73 2.55
CA GLY A 388 -2.35 1.37 3.07
C GLY A 388 -1.61 0.32 2.26
N VAL A 389 -0.29 0.41 2.29
CA VAL A 389 0.63 -0.55 1.67
C VAL A 389 1.80 -0.86 2.58
N GLY A 390 2.28 -2.10 2.54
CA GLY A 390 3.45 -2.56 3.27
C GLY A 390 4.44 -3.28 2.37
N TRP A 391 5.73 -3.15 2.70
CA TRP A 391 6.82 -3.88 2.07
C TRP A 391 7.80 -4.42 3.11
N TYR A 392 7.64 -5.70 3.40
CA TYR A 392 8.44 -6.46 4.34
C TYR A 392 9.66 -7.07 3.65
N SER A 393 10.81 -6.93 4.29
CA SER A 393 12.06 -7.58 3.90
C SER A 393 12.48 -8.64 4.92
N ASP A 394 13.19 -9.65 4.45
CA ASP A 394 13.78 -10.73 5.26
C ASP A 394 14.79 -10.24 6.34
N GLU A 395 15.35 -9.05 6.14
CA GLU A 395 16.14 -8.31 7.12
C GLU A 395 15.35 -7.95 8.41
N GLY A 396 14.02 -8.10 8.41
CA GLY A 396 13.17 -7.71 9.54
C GLY A 396 12.76 -6.24 9.53
N ILE A 397 12.86 -5.58 8.36
CA ILE A 397 12.40 -4.22 8.13
C ILE A 397 11.10 -4.27 7.33
N ASN A 398 10.08 -3.57 7.81
CA ASN A 398 8.83 -3.34 7.10
C ASN A 398 8.67 -1.84 6.84
N MET A 399 8.51 -1.47 5.58
CA MET A 399 8.13 -0.10 5.20
C MET A 399 6.62 -0.04 5.00
N VAL A 400 5.95 0.98 5.52
CA VAL A 400 4.49 1.15 5.38
C VAL A 400 4.18 2.56 4.91
N MET A 401 3.18 2.69 4.05
CA MET A 401 2.59 3.97 3.69
C MET A 401 1.09 3.90 3.83
N GLU A 402 0.50 4.92 4.46
CA GLU A 402 -0.95 5.05 4.65
C GLU A 402 -1.41 6.43 4.18
N ARG A 403 -2.64 6.47 3.65
CA ARG A 403 -3.32 7.68 3.22
C ARG A 403 -4.72 7.68 3.82
N ASP A 404 -5.01 8.67 4.65
CA ASP A 404 -6.23 8.74 5.44
C ASP A 404 -7.17 9.83 4.93
N TYR A 405 -8.45 9.52 4.75
CA TYR A 405 -9.50 10.46 4.37
C TYR A 405 -10.57 10.54 5.44
N GLY A 406 -11.04 11.76 5.72
CA GLY A 406 -12.15 11.97 6.62
C GLY A 406 -13.49 11.58 5.99
N THR A 407 -14.54 11.57 6.80
CA THR A 407 -15.92 11.34 6.36
C THR A 407 -16.44 12.41 5.39
N ASP A 408 -15.77 13.56 5.31
CA ASP A 408 -16.01 14.63 4.35
C ASP A 408 -15.25 14.44 3.02
N GLY A 409 -14.56 13.32 2.84
CA GLY A 409 -13.78 13.00 1.64
C GLY A 409 -12.44 13.74 1.54
N LYS A 410 -12.08 14.55 2.53
CA LYS A 410 -10.84 15.32 2.52
C LYS A 410 -9.67 14.51 3.05
N LEU A 411 -8.52 14.62 2.38
CA LEU A 411 -7.26 14.05 2.84
C LEU A 411 -6.93 14.61 4.23
N ARG A 412 -6.65 13.72 5.17
CA ARG A 412 -6.29 14.05 6.56
C ARG A 412 -4.81 13.90 6.82
N ASP A 413 -4.22 12.81 6.36
CA ASP A 413 -2.81 12.55 6.61
C ASP A 413 -2.24 11.57 5.59
N VAL A 414 -0.95 11.72 5.33
CA VAL A 414 -0.15 10.71 4.63
C VAL A 414 0.97 10.29 5.57
N ARG A 415 1.03 9.01 5.92
CA ARG A 415 1.96 8.49 6.93
C ARG A 415 2.92 7.50 6.31
N TRP A 416 4.22 7.71 6.55
CA TRP A 416 5.31 6.82 6.17
C TRP A 416 5.91 6.22 7.42
N LYS A 417 6.04 4.90 7.46
CA LYS A 417 6.59 4.19 8.61
C LYS A 417 7.76 3.33 8.16
N THR A 418 8.85 3.43 8.91
CA THR A 418 9.93 2.46 8.88
C THR A 418 9.87 1.67 10.17
N GLU A 419 9.66 0.37 10.04
CA GLU A 419 9.40 -0.51 11.16
C GLU A 419 10.47 -1.58 11.24
N VAL A 420 11.10 -1.71 12.39
CA VAL A 420 12.16 -2.67 12.64
C VAL A 420 11.67 -3.70 13.65
N LYS A 421 11.62 -4.97 13.23
CA LYS A 421 11.17 -6.07 14.09
C LYS A 421 12.13 -6.21 15.26
N ARG A 422 11.62 -6.16 16.49
CA ARG A 422 12.45 -6.40 17.67
C ARG A 422 12.85 -7.87 17.71
N ARG A 423 14.16 -8.13 17.60
CA ARG A 423 14.80 -9.45 17.77
C ARG A 423 15.70 -9.47 19.01
N TRP A 424 15.29 -8.84 20.12
CA TRP A 424 16.10 -8.90 21.33
C TRP A 424 16.03 -10.30 21.93
N ASN A 425 17.20 -10.87 22.21
CA ASN A 425 17.32 -11.88 23.25
C ASN A 425 16.75 -11.25 24.52
N GLN A 426 15.77 -11.88 25.15
CA GLN A 426 15.41 -11.49 26.52
C GLN A 426 16.71 -11.46 27.34
N PRO A 427 16.98 -10.40 28.11
CA PRO A 427 18.03 -10.48 29.11
C PRO A 427 17.68 -11.68 29.98
N VAL A 428 18.54 -12.70 29.99
CA VAL A 428 18.50 -13.69 31.05
C VAL A 428 18.75 -12.88 32.32
N LEU A 429 17.71 -12.72 33.14
CA LEU A 429 17.85 -12.08 34.43
C LEU A 429 18.96 -12.83 35.19
N PRO A 430 19.93 -12.11 35.81
CA PRO A 430 21.02 -12.73 36.54
C PRO A 430 20.55 -13.55 37.73
#